data_AF-A0A534U8M6-F1
#
_entry.id   AF-A0A534U8M6-F1
#
_cell.length_a   1.000
_cell.length_b   1.000
_cell.length_c   1.000
_cell.angle_alpha   90.00
_cell.angle_beta   90.00
_cell.angle_gamma   90.00
#
_symmetry.space_group_name_H-M   'P 1'
#
loop_
_entity.id
_entity.type
_entity.pdbx_description
1 polymer ?
#
loop_
_entity_poly.entity_id
_entity_poly.type
_entity_poly.pdbx_seq_one_letter_code
_entity_poly.pdbx_strand_id
1 'polypeptide(L)'
;MTPYDVFDPSVALDPTRFVGETGAARLMEAARHFPGGPAMLVFALFWAPIGPGIPAGVLLARHIPLSPLFTLGLYTLSDTLAAIVCHPLFIVLRRHGRRVKPLYWLGRRMMALAMLGVRPPQGDEAQGGRLAPTLFRIATVGFGADIYTAGMLTTVLRVPRIPGWASAIAGDLVWFSLLLGTSIVAASLVDDDRVIGLAVIVAMILIPRIARRFVPALRDRES
;
A
#
# COMPACT_ATOMS: atom_id res chain seq x y z
N MET A 1 -0.30 -23.63 15.47
CA MET A 1 0.32 -22.60 14.61
C MET A 1 0.73 -21.46 15.54
N THR A 2 1.94 -20.91 15.43
CA THR A 2 2.24 -19.69 16.18
C THR A 2 1.51 -18.52 15.52
N PRO A 3 1.08 -17.50 16.28
CA PRO A 3 0.45 -16.31 15.71
C PRO A 3 1.34 -15.57 14.69
N TYR A 4 2.64 -15.85 14.68
CA TYR A 4 3.62 -15.26 13.77
C TYR A 4 3.79 -16.02 12.45
N ASP A 5 3.32 -17.27 12.36
CA ASP A 5 3.40 -18.08 11.14
C ASP A 5 2.63 -17.44 9.96
N VAL A 6 1.74 -16.47 10.25
CA VAL A 6 1.02 -15.68 9.25
C VAL A 6 1.95 -14.75 8.46
N PHE A 7 3.09 -14.36 9.05
CA PHE A 7 4.09 -13.48 8.45
C PHE A 7 5.27 -14.24 7.82
N ASP A 8 5.20 -15.57 7.76
CA ASP A 8 6.22 -16.37 7.11
C ASP A 8 6.28 -16.03 5.60
N PRO A 9 7.46 -15.65 5.05
CA PRO A 9 7.63 -15.31 3.65
C PRO A 9 7.16 -16.41 2.68
N SER A 10 7.21 -17.68 3.10
CA SER A 10 6.69 -18.81 2.31
C SER A 10 5.19 -18.71 2.05
N VAL A 11 4.45 -17.96 2.86
CA VAL A 11 3.02 -17.72 2.66
C VAL A 11 2.77 -16.76 1.50
N ALA A 12 3.70 -15.85 1.19
CA ALA A 12 3.58 -14.99 0.01
C ALA A 12 3.58 -15.81 -1.30
N LEU A 13 4.11 -17.04 -1.26
CA LEU A 13 4.14 -17.97 -2.40
C LEU A 13 2.84 -18.78 -2.54
N ASP A 14 1.97 -18.77 -1.52
CA ASP A 14 0.65 -19.41 -1.55
C ASP A 14 -0.44 -18.46 -1.02
N PRO A 15 -0.97 -17.56 -1.90
CA PRO A 15 -2.00 -16.60 -1.52
C PRO A 15 -3.34 -17.26 -1.16
N THR A 16 -3.53 -18.56 -1.46
CA THR A 16 -4.75 -19.29 -1.10
C THR A 16 -4.74 -19.81 0.33
N ARG A 17 -3.58 -19.78 1.00
CA ARG A 17 -3.36 -20.33 2.34
C ARG A 17 -4.25 -19.75 3.44
N PHE A 18 -4.76 -18.53 3.24
CA PHE A 18 -5.69 -17.85 4.16
C PHE A 18 -7.08 -17.59 3.56
N VAL A 19 -7.40 -18.23 2.45
CA VAL A 19 -8.70 -18.08 1.77
C VAL A 19 -9.58 -19.30 2.05
N GLY A 20 -10.90 -19.07 2.19
CA GLY A 20 -11.87 -20.11 2.54
C GLY A 20 -11.91 -20.46 4.03
N GLU A 21 -12.85 -21.32 4.41
CA GLU A 21 -13.14 -21.64 5.83
C GLU A 21 -11.92 -22.08 6.64
N THR A 22 -11.04 -22.91 6.06
CA THR A 22 -9.83 -23.39 6.73
C THR A 22 -8.78 -22.30 6.91
N GLY A 23 -8.68 -21.37 5.95
CA GLY A 23 -7.82 -20.20 6.03
C GLY A 23 -8.33 -19.18 7.05
N ALA A 24 -9.63 -18.91 7.04
CA ALA A 24 -10.32 -18.07 8.01
C ALA A 24 -10.15 -18.59 9.45
N ALA A 25 -10.34 -19.90 9.65
CA ALA A 25 -10.16 -20.54 10.95
C ALA A 25 -8.72 -20.36 11.48
N ARG A 26 -7.70 -20.50 10.61
CA ARG A 26 -6.30 -20.26 10.96
C ARG A 26 -6.02 -18.81 11.34
N LEU A 27 -6.58 -17.85 10.59
CA LEU A 27 -6.47 -16.42 10.92
C LEU A 27 -7.13 -16.11 12.27
N MET A 28 -8.30 -16.67 12.55
CA MET A 28 -8.99 -16.50 13.83
C MET A 28 -8.21 -17.13 14.98
N GLU A 29 -7.63 -18.32 14.78
CA GLU A 29 -6.78 -18.96 15.78
C GLU A 29 -5.53 -18.13 16.07
N ALA A 30 -4.87 -17.60 15.04
CA ALA A 30 -3.74 -16.68 15.19
C ALA A 30 -4.16 -15.41 15.93
N ALA A 31 -5.32 -14.82 15.58
CA ALA A 31 -5.84 -13.60 16.19
C ALA A 31 -6.08 -13.74 17.70
N ARG A 32 -6.55 -14.90 18.16
CA ARG A 32 -6.79 -15.19 19.58
C ARG A 32 -5.51 -15.21 20.41
N HIS A 33 -4.40 -15.62 19.80
CA HIS A 33 -3.11 -15.76 20.47
C HIS A 33 -2.13 -14.63 20.15
N PHE A 34 -2.51 -13.69 19.28
CA PHE A 34 -1.64 -12.57 18.91
C PHE A 34 -1.53 -11.57 20.08
N PRO A 35 -0.33 -11.06 20.39
CA PRO A 35 -0.16 -10.05 21.45
C PRO A 35 -0.92 -8.76 21.09
N GLY A 36 -1.74 -8.25 22.01
CA GLY A 36 -2.64 -7.12 21.74
C GLY A 36 -3.95 -7.52 21.05
N GLY A 37 -4.17 -8.81 20.85
CA GLY A 37 -5.44 -9.37 20.40
C GLY A 37 -5.71 -9.23 18.89
N PRO A 38 -6.96 -9.50 18.48
CA PRO A 38 -7.32 -9.61 17.07
C PRO A 38 -7.14 -8.31 16.26
N ALA A 39 -7.46 -7.16 16.85
CA ALA A 39 -7.28 -5.86 16.20
C ALA A 39 -5.79 -5.54 15.95
N MET A 40 -4.90 -5.97 16.85
CA MET A 40 -3.46 -5.80 16.68
C MET A 40 -2.92 -6.70 15.57
N LEU A 41 -3.47 -7.91 15.39
CA LEU A 41 -3.12 -8.76 14.25
C LEU A 41 -3.57 -8.10 12.92
N VAL A 42 -4.79 -7.56 12.85
CA VAL A 42 -5.26 -6.81 11.67
C VAL A 42 -4.34 -5.63 11.36
N PHE A 43 -3.96 -4.85 12.37
CA PHE A 43 -2.99 -3.76 12.23
C PHE A 43 -1.63 -4.24 11.71
N ALA A 44 -1.10 -5.32 12.27
CA ALA A 44 0.18 -5.90 11.84
C ALA A 44 0.13 -6.45 10.41
N LEU A 45 -1.02 -6.99 9.98
CA LEU A 45 -1.24 -7.46 8.61
C LEU A 45 -1.26 -6.30 7.60
N PHE A 46 -1.86 -5.16 7.95
CA PHE A 46 -1.81 -3.96 7.11
C PHE A 46 -0.41 -3.34 7.05
N TRP A 47 0.34 -3.42 8.16
CA TRP A 47 1.74 -2.99 8.19
C TRP A 47 2.66 -3.87 7.34
N ALA A 48 2.41 -5.17 7.26
CA ALA A 48 3.36 -6.13 6.71
C ALA A 48 3.64 -5.87 5.20
N PRO A 49 4.91 -5.61 4.82
CA PRO A 49 5.27 -5.35 3.42
C PRO A 49 5.34 -6.63 2.56
N ILE A 50 5.28 -7.81 3.18
CA ILE A 50 5.43 -9.12 2.52
C ILE A 50 4.30 -10.03 2.98
N GLY A 51 3.65 -10.73 2.04
CA GLY A 51 2.54 -11.65 2.27
C GLY A 51 1.19 -11.10 1.80
N PRO A 52 0.09 -11.81 2.05
CA PRO A 52 -1.26 -11.40 1.64
C PRO A 52 -1.85 -10.30 2.53
N GLY A 53 -1.01 -9.42 3.10
CA GLY A 53 -1.32 -8.55 4.25
C GLY A 53 -2.65 -7.82 4.18
N ILE A 54 -2.93 -7.13 3.07
CA ILE A 54 -4.20 -6.41 2.89
C ILE A 54 -5.41 -7.36 2.76
N PRO A 55 -5.43 -8.34 1.82
CA PRO A 55 -6.51 -9.33 1.75
C PRO A 55 -6.76 -10.08 3.06
N ALA A 56 -5.69 -10.55 3.71
CA ALA A 56 -5.79 -11.29 4.97
C ALA A 56 -6.32 -10.40 6.10
N GLY A 57 -5.88 -9.14 6.17
CA GLY A 57 -6.39 -8.18 7.14
C GLY A 57 -7.87 -7.85 6.93
N VAL A 58 -8.31 -7.69 5.68
CA VAL A 58 -9.72 -7.43 5.33
C VAL A 58 -10.60 -8.65 5.65
N LEU A 59 -10.16 -9.85 5.28
CA LEU A 59 -10.88 -11.10 5.62
C LEU A 59 -10.96 -11.29 7.14
N LEU A 60 -9.84 -11.10 7.85
CA LEU A 60 -9.81 -11.25 9.31
C LEU A 60 -10.71 -10.23 10.01
N ALA A 61 -10.70 -8.96 9.58
CA ALA A 61 -11.56 -7.91 10.13
C ALA A 61 -13.06 -8.25 10.02
N ARG A 62 -13.46 -8.94 8.94
CA ARG A 62 -14.85 -9.44 8.76
C ARG A 62 -15.21 -10.53 9.75
N HIS A 63 -14.31 -11.47 10.02
CA HIS A 63 -14.56 -12.54 11.00
C HIS A 63 -14.52 -12.07 12.46
N ILE A 64 -13.90 -10.91 12.74
CA ILE A 64 -13.86 -10.28 14.09
C ILE A 64 -14.88 -9.12 14.20
N PRO A 65 -16.02 -9.24 13.52
CA PRO A 65 -16.90 -8.14 13.07
C PRO A 65 -16.44 -6.70 13.40
N LEU A 66 -15.25 -6.31 12.92
CA LEU A 66 -14.77 -4.94 13.09
C LEU A 66 -15.59 -4.03 12.16
N SER A 67 -16.01 -2.86 12.66
CA SER A 67 -16.72 -1.92 11.79
C SER A 67 -15.80 -1.49 10.63
N PRO A 68 -16.34 -1.22 9.43
CA PRO A 68 -15.54 -0.76 8.30
C PRO A 68 -14.72 0.50 8.63
N LEU A 69 -15.31 1.42 9.40
CA LEU A 69 -14.64 2.64 9.84
C LEU A 69 -13.46 2.35 10.78
N PHE A 70 -13.61 1.37 11.67
CA PHE A 70 -12.51 0.94 12.55
C PHE A 70 -11.38 0.28 11.76
N THR A 71 -11.73 -0.56 10.78
CA THR A 71 -10.75 -1.20 9.88
C THR A 71 -9.97 -0.17 9.06
N LEU A 72 -10.67 0.84 8.51
CA LEU A 72 -10.04 1.98 7.83
C LEU A 72 -9.14 2.79 8.78
N GLY A 73 -9.56 2.96 10.04
CA GLY A 73 -8.75 3.60 11.07
C GLY A 73 -7.46 2.83 11.37
N LEU A 74 -7.52 1.51 11.52
CA LEU A 74 -6.34 0.65 11.69
C LEU A 74 -5.39 0.75 10.50
N TYR A 75 -5.93 0.76 9.28
CA TYR A 75 -5.15 0.94 8.06
C TYR A 75 -4.45 2.31 8.03
N THR A 76 -5.19 3.38 8.32
CA THR A 76 -4.64 4.75 8.41
C THR A 76 -3.53 4.87 9.47
N LEU A 77 -3.69 4.19 10.61
CA LEU A 77 -2.66 4.15 11.65
C LEU A 77 -1.42 3.40 11.17
N SER A 78 -1.59 2.30 10.42
CA SER A 78 -0.46 1.55 9.86
C SER A 78 0.31 2.40 8.85
N ASP A 79 -0.38 3.13 8.00
CA ASP A 79 0.19 4.08 7.05
C ASP A 79 0.93 5.24 7.72
N THR A 80 0.37 5.74 8.82
CA THR A 80 0.99 6.80 9.62
C THR A 80 2.26 6.31 10.29
N LEU A 81 2.25 5.09 10.83
CA LEU A 81 3.46 4.46 11.35
C LEU A 81 4.52 4.33 10.24
N ALA A 82 4.11 4.13 8.99
CA ALA A 82 5.01 3.88 7.85
C ALA A 82 5.69 5.18 7.50
N ALA A 83 4.93 6.27 7.48
CA ALA A 83 5.46 7.62 7.36
C ALA A 83 6.48 7.97 8.46
N ILE A 84 6.25 7.54 9.70
CA ILE A 84 7.15 7.82 10.82
C ILE A 84 8.44 7.02 10.72
N VAL A 85 8.36 5.73 10.40
CA VAL A 85 9.51 4.80 10.37
C VAL A 85 10.29 4.88 9.06
N CYS A 86 9.59 4.87 7.92
CA CYS A 86 10.24 4.81 6.60
C CYS A 86 10.85 6.14 6.18
N HIS A 87 10.28 7.29 6.57
CA HIS A 87 10.85 8.59 6.21
C HIS A 87 12.32 8.78 6.62
N PRO A 88 12.71 8.57 7.91
CA PRO A 88 14.13 8.67 8.28
C PRO A 88 14.97 7.59 7.59
N LEU A 89 14.44 6.37 7.42
CA LEU A 89 15.13 5.29 6.73
C LEU A 89 15.45 5.68 5.27
N PHE A 90 14.47 6.21 4.53
CA PHE A 90 14.64 6.66 3.15
C PHE A 90 15.62 7.82 3.03
N ILE A 91 15.63 8.75 4.00
CA ILE A 91 16.64 9.82 4.05
C ILE A 91 18.04 9.23 4.23
N VAL A 92 18.23 8.31 5.16
CA VAL A 92 19.52 7.65 5.42
C VAL A 92 19.96 6.87 4.19
N LEU A 93 19.08 6.06 3.61
CA LEU A 93 19.35 5.26 2.43
C LEU A 93 19.72 6.14 1.24
N ARG A 94 19.02 7.26 1.03
CA ARG A 94 19.38 8.24 -0.01
C ARG A 94 20.74 8.85 0.24
N ARG A 95 21.05 9.23 1.48
CA ARG A 95 22.34 9.84 1.84
C ARG A 95 23.51 8.88 1.58
N HIS A 96 23.34 7.60 1.88
CA HIS A 96 24.34 6.56 1.67
C HIS A 96 24.39 6.07 0.22
N GLY A 97 23.25 5.94 -0.45
CA GLY A 97 23.14 5.54 -1.84
C GLY A 97 23.81 6.53 -2.81
N ARG A 98 23.85 7.83 -2.46
CA ARG A 98 24.64 8.82 -3.20
C ARG A 98 26.16 8.59 -3.14
N ARG A 99 26.66 7.81 -2.17
CA ARG A 99 28.08 7.46 -2.07
C ARG A 99 28.45 6.29 -2.98
N VAL A 100 27.48 5.46 -3.36
CA VAL A 100 27.68 4.29 -4.20
C VAL A 100 27.27 4.64 -5.64
N LYS A 101 28.23 5.05 -6.47
CA LYS A 101 28.01 5.45 -7.87
C LYS A 101 27.14 4.48 -8.69
N PRO A 102 27.32 3.14 -8.65
CA PRO A 102 26.48 2.22 -9.41
C PRO A 102 25.02 2.18 -8.91
N LEU A 103 24.80 2.28 -7.60
CA LEU A 103 23.45 2.31 -7.02
C LEU A 103 22.73 3.63 -7.33
N TYR A 104 23.45 4.74 -7.31
CA TYR A 104 22.94 6.04 -7.75
C TYR A 104 22.57 6.02 -9.23
N TRP A 105 23.41 5.43 -10.08
CA TRP A 105 23.13 5.29 -11.51
C TRP A 105 21.92 4.39 -11.78
N LEU A 106 21.83 3.25 -11.09
CA LEU A 106 20.70 2.32 -11.21
C LEU A 106 19.40 2.98 -10.72
N GLY A 107 19.42 3.63 -9.56
CA GLY A 107 18.29 4.38 -9.03
C GLY A 107 17.86 5.52 -9.95
N ARG A 108 18.81 6.19 -10.62
CA ARG A 108 18.52 7.24 -11.60
C ARG A 108 17.94 6.68 -12.89
N ARG A 109 18.35 5.50 -13.33
CA ARG A 109 17.76 4.78 -14.48
C ARG A 109 16.36 4.24 -14.17
N MET A 110 16.16 3.65 -13.00
CA MET A 110 14.83 3.24 -12.54
C MET A 110 13.90 4.44 -12.36
N MET A 111 14.41 5.57 -11.86
CA MET A 111 13.65 6.82 -11.85
C MET A 111 13.38 7.34 -13.26
N ALA A 112 14.34 7.27 -14.19
CA ALA A 112 14.11 7.71 -15.56
C ALA A 112 13.06 6.84 -16.26
N LEU A 113 12.98 5.56 -15.92
CA LEU A 113 11.91 4.63 -16.31
C LEU A 113 10.58 4.95 -15.61
N ALA A 114 10.59 5.19 -14.31
CA ALA A 114 9.39 5.59 -13.55
C ALA A 114 8.90 7.02 -13.88
N MET A 115 9.76 7.85 -14.48
CA MET A 115 9.50 9.23 -14.91
C MET A 115 9.47 9.35 -16.44
N LEU A 116 9.51 8.24 -17.18
CA LEU A 116 9.43 8.24 -18.64
C LEU A 116 8.01 8.69 -19.02
N GLY A 117 7.91 9.84 -19.69
CA GLY A 117 6.63 10.54 -19.94
C GLY A 117 6.35 11.74 -19.03
N VAL A 118 7.21 12.00 -18.04
CA VAL A 118 7.11 13.14 -17.12
C VAL A 118 8.17 14.19 -17.48
N ARG A 119 7.74 15.39 -17.90
CA ARG A 119 8.66 16.52 -18.15
C ARG A 119 9.48 16.79 -16.88
N PRO A 120 10.83 16.74 -16.93
CA PRO A 120 11.65 17.13 -15.80
C PRO A 120 11.46 18.65 -15.54
N PRO A 121 11.46 19.09 -14.28
CA PRO A 121 11.37 20.52 -13.98
C PRO A 121 12.63 21.20 -14.51
N GLN A 122 12.46 22.15 -15.44
CA GLN A 122 13.50 23.09 -15.82
C GLN A 122 13.67 24.12 -14.69
N GLY A 123 14.91 24.56 -14.50
CA GLY A 123 15.47 25.01 -13.23
C GLY A 123 14.92 26.28 -12.57
N ASP A 124 13.92 26.95 -13.13
CA ASP A 124 13.42 28.24 -12.61
C ASP A 124 12.05 28.18 -11.91
N GLU A 125 11.37 27.03 -11.89
CA GLU A 125 9.99 26.93 -11.39
C GLU A 125 9.86 26.54 -9.89
N ALA A 126 10.97 26.63 -9.13
CA ALA A 126 11.08 26.11 -7.76
C ALA A 126 10.59 27.06 -6.65
N GLN A 127 10.12 28.27 -6.96
CA GLN A 127 9.62 29.23 -5.98
C GLN A 127 8.18 29.65 -6.31
N GLY A 128 7.18 29.01 -5.68
CA GLY A 128 5.91 29.68 -5.39
C GLY A 128 4.59 29.06 -5.86
N GLY A 129 4.53 28.13 -6.82
CA GLY A 129 3.23 27.80 -7.45
C GLY A 129 2.84 26.32 -7.65
N ARG A 130 3.71 25.34 -7.37
CA ARG A 130 3.54 23.95 -7.87
C ARG A 130 3.52 22.83 -6.84
N LEU A 131 3.27 23.16 -5.57
CA LEU A 131 3.08 22.15 -4.53
C LEU A 131 1.90 21.24 -4.84
N ALA A 132 0.74 21.79 -5.19
CA ALA A 132 -0.48 21.00 -5.44
C ALA A 132 -0.33 19.94 -6.56
N PRO A 133 0.21 20.23 -7.77
CA PRO A 133 0.46 19.19 -8.77
C PRO A 133 1.43 18.10 -8.31
N THR A 134 2.44 18.46 -7.50
CA THR A 134 3.42 17.50 -7.00
C THR A 134 2.82 16.59 -5.94
N LEU A 135 2.04 17.15 -5.02
CA LEU A 135 1.28 16.42 -4.00
C LEU A 135 0.25 15.48 -4.64
N PHE A 136 -0.49 15.96 -5.65
CA PHE A 136 -1.43 15.15 -6.41
C PHE A 136 -0.75 13.94 -7.08
N ARG A 137 0.45 14.12 -7.62
CA ARG A 137 1.24 13.01 -8.18
C ARG A 137 1.63 11.99 -7.12
N ILE A 138 2.05 12.44 -5.93
CA ILE A 138 2.39 11.55 -4.83
C ILE A 138 1.15 10.74 -4.41
N ALA A 139 -0.02 11.38 -4.31
CA ALA A 139 -1.28 10.68 -4.04
C ALA A 139 -1.62 9.66 -5.14
N THR A 140 -1.41 10.03 -6.40
CA THR A 140 -1.66 9.13 -7.52
C THR A 140 -0.75 7.89 -7.48
N VAL A 141 0.51 8.05 -7.07
CA VAL A 141 1.43 6.92 -6.87
C VAL A 141 1.04 6.09 -5.65
N GLY A 142 0.59 6.72 -4.56
CA GLY A 142 0.09 6.00 -3.37
C GLY A 142 -1.10 5.12 -3.73
N PHE A 143 -2.02 5.66 -4.53
CA PHE A 143 -3.17 4.93 -5.04
C PHE A 143 -2.79 3.76 -5.98
N GLY A 144 -1.81 3.97 -6.87
CA GLY A 144 -1.51 3.04 -7.96
C GLY A 144 -0.42 2.00 -7.68
N ALA A 145 0.44 2.26 -6.71
CA ALA A 145 1.54 1.39 -6.32
C ALA A 145 1.37 0.95 -4.86
N ASP A 146 1.73 1.83 -3.92
CA ASP A 146 1.62 1.63 -2.48
C ASP A 146 2.16 2.87 -1.74
N ILE A 147 1.89 2.94 -0.43
CA ILE A 147 2.37 4.02 0.44
C ILE A 147 3.91 4.09 0.56
N TYR A 148 4.63 2.97 0.48
CA TYR A 148 6.10 2.97 0.58
C TYR A 148 6.75 3.60 -0.66
N THR A 149 6.26 3.27 -1.84
CA THR A 149 6.69 3.81 -3.14
C THR A 149 6.39 5.31 -3.22
N ALA A 150 5.17 5.72 -2.85
CA ALA A 150 4.81 7.13 -2.77
C ALA A 150 5.63 7.87 -1.70
N GLY A 151 5.84 7.25 -0.55
CA GLY A 151 6.67 7.73 0.55
C GLY A 151 8.12 7.97 0.13
N MET A 152 8.71 7.09 -0.68
CA MET A 152 10.03 7.31 -1.27
C MET A 152 10.06 8.57 -2.14
N LEU A 153 9.03 8.79 -2.97
CA LEU A 153 8.94 10.00 -3.82
C LEU A 153 8.91 11.29 -3.01
N THR A 154 8.31 11.30 -1.82
CA THR A 154 8.33 12.47 -0.92
C THR A 154 9.77 12.91 -0.62
N THR A 155 10.67 11.96 -0.39
CA THR A 155 12.08 12.24 -0.09
C THR A 155 12.85 12.66 -1.34
N VAL A 156 12.52 12.10 -2.50
CA VAL A 156 13.18 12.38 -3.77
C VAL A 156 12.84 13.78 -4.27
N LEU A 157 11.54 14.10 -4.33
CA LEU A 157 10.98 15.35 -4.87
C LEU A 157 11.17 16.55 -3.92
N ARG A 158 11.70 16.33 -2.71
CA ARG A 158 11.99 17.37 -1.70
C ARG A 158 10.77 18.25 -1.37
N VAL A 159 9.58 17.66 -1.40
CA VAL A 159 8.38 18.30 -0.86
C VAL A 159 8.44 18.36 0.67
N PRO A 160 7.74 19.31 1.32
CA PRO A 160 7.66 19.35 2.77
C PRO A 160 7.11 18.02 3.30
N ARG A 161 7.72 17.51 4.38
CA ARG A 161 7.48 16.15 4.91
C ARG A 161 6.00 15.86 5.12
N ILE A 162 5.32 16.73 5.87
CA ILE A 162 3.93 16.53 6.28
C ILE A 162 3.00 16.45 5.07
N PRO A 163 2.92 17.44 4.15
CA PRO A 163 2.02 17.36 3.02
C PRO A 163 2.41 16.24 2.04
N GLY A 164 3.71 15.92 1.88
CA GLY A 164 4.15 14.80 1.04
C GLY A 164 3.60 13.47 1.52
N TRP A 165 3.79 13.13 2.81
CA TRP A 165 3.25 11.89 3.37
C TRP A 165 1.74 11.90 3.49
N ALA A 166 1.13 13.03 3.86
CA ALA A 166 -0.33 13.14 3.87
C ALA A 166 -0.93 12.84 2.48
N SER A 167 -0.27 13.27 1.41
CA SER A 167 -0.71 12.96 0.04
C SER A 167 -0.52 11.49 -0.30
N ALA A 168 0.60 10.87 0.09
CA ALA A 168 0.85 9.44 -0.11
C ALA A 168 -0.22 8.59 0.59
N ILE A 169 -0.48 8.88 1.87
CA ILE A 169 -1.51 8.24 2.69
C ILE A 169 -2.89 8.45 2.07
N ALA A 170 -3.23 9.68 1.65
CA ALA A 170 -4.53 9.95 1.06
C ALA A 170 -4.77 9.14 -0.22
N GLY A 171 -3.74 8.99 -1.06
CA GLY A 171 -3.80 8.14 -2.25
C GLY A 171 -4.08 6.67 -1.91
N ASP A 172 -3.30 6.15 -0.97
CA ASP A 172 -3.39 4.75 -0.54
C ASP A 172 -4.70 4.44 0.21
N LEU A 173 -5.24 5.38 0.98
CA LEU A 173 -6.53 5.25 1.63
C LEU A 173 -7.70 5.18 0.64
N VAL A 174 -7.63 5.93 -0.47
CA VAL A 174 -8.65 5.83 -1.53
C VAL A 174 -8.59 4.43 -2.15
N TRP A 175 -7.39 3.93 -2.41
CA TRP A 175 -7.17 2.57 -2.89
C TRP A 175 -7.74 1.52 -1.94
N PHE A 176 -7.38 1.57 -0.66
CA PHE A 176 -7.86 0.66 0.37
C PHE A 176 -9.37 0.74 0.57
N SER A 177 -9.96 1.94 0.51
CA SER A 177 -11.41 2.12 0.62
C SER A 177 -12.17 1.43 -0.51
N LEU A 178 -11.62 1.43 -1.74
CA LEU A 178 -12.20 0.69 -2.86
C LEU A 178 -12.11 -0.83 -2.64
N LEU A 179 -10.99 -1.33 -2.11
CA LEU A 179 -10.83 -2.74 -1.77
C LEU A 179 -11.81 -3.17 -0.67
N LEU A 180 -11.88 -2.41 0.42
CA LEU A 180 -12.79 -2.67 1.53
C LEU A 180 -14.25 -2.60 1.07
N GLY A 181 -14.61 -1.60 0.27
CA GLY A 181 -15.93 -1.47 -0.33
C GLY A 181 -16.27 -2.66 -1.23
N THR A 182 -15.32 -3.11 -2.06
CA THR A 182 -15.49 -4.30 -2.91
C THR A 182 -15.69 -5.56 -2.06
N SER A 183 -14.96 -5.71 -0.96
CA SER A 183 -15.15 -6.80 -0.01
C SER A 183 -16.54 -6.79 0.62
N ILE A 184 -17.05 -5.62 1.01
CA ILE A 184 -18.38 -5.48 1.61
C ILE A 184 -19.46 -5.84 0.58
N VAL A 185 -19.34 -5.34 -0.65
CA VAL A 185 -20.29 -5.66 -1.74
C VAL A 185 -20.23 -7.15 -2.08
N ALA A 186 -19.05 -7.73 -2.23
CA ALA A 186 -18.90 -9.16 -2.49
C ALA A 186 -19.57 -10.01 -1.40
N ALA A 187 -19.37 -9.64 -0.13
CA ALA A 187 -19.99 -10.31 1.01
C ALA A 187 -21.52 -10.14 1.06
N SER A 188 -22.07 -9.06 0.49
CA SER A 188 -23.53 -8.90 0.39
C SER A 188 -24.18 -9.77 -0.69
N LEU A 189 -23.39 -10.28 -1.63
CA LEU A 189 -23.85 -11.08 -2.77
C LEU A 189 -23.63 -12.58 -2.56
N VAL A 190 -22.53 -12.95 -1.89
CA VAL A 190 -22.08 -14.34 -1.74
C VAL A 190 -21.47 -14.54 -0.35
N ASP A 191 -21.95 -15.55 0.39
CA ASP A 191 -21.45 -15.88 1.74
C ASP A 191 -20.17 -16.74 1.76
N ASP A 192 -19.63 -17.10 0.60
CA ASP A 192 -18.40 -17.89 0.46
C ASP A 192 -17.13 -17.01 0.52
N ASP A 193 -16.32 -17.21 1.56
CA ASP A 193 -15.03 -16.55 1.79
C ASP A 193 -14.05 -16.71 0.62
N ARG A 194 -14.16 -17.81 -0.15
CA ARG A 194 -13.33 -18.03 -1.33
C ARG A 194 -13.66 -17.05 -2.43
N VAL A 195 -14.94 -16.79 -2.65
CA VAL A 195 -15.42 -15.86 -3.67
C VAL A 195 -15.08 -14.42 -3.27
N ILE A 196 -15.22 -14.09 -1.99
CA ILE A 196 -14.85 -12.76 -1.46
C ILE A 196 -13.33 -12.54 -1.56
N GLY A 197 -12.52 -13.51 -1.12
CA GLY A 197 -11.07 -13.45 -1.24
C GLY A 197 -10.62 -13.34 -2.70
N LEU A 198 -11.22 -14.12 -3.60
CA LEU A 198 -10.98 -14.02 -5.04
C LEU A 198 -11.38 -12.64 -5.58
N ALA A 199 -12.54 -12.11 -5.19
CA ALA A 199 -12.99 -10.78 -5.60
C ALA A 199 -12.02 -9.68 -5.15
N VAL A 200 -11.50 -9.76 -3.92
CA VAL A 200 -10.47 -8.83 -3.41
C VAL A 200 -9.18 -8.96 -4.22
N ILE A 201 -8.71 -10.17 -4.51
CA ILE A 201 -7.50 -10.40 -5.33
C ILE A 201 -7.71 -9.86 -6.76
N VAL A 202 -8.86 -10.11 -7.37
CA VAL A 202 -9.21 -9.60 -8.70
C VAL A 202 -9.28 -8.08 -8.69
N ALA A 203 -9.88 -7.48 -7.66
CA ALA A 203 -9.91 -6.04 -7.46
C ALA A 203 -8.50 -5.45 -7.33
N MET A 204 -7.61 -6.10 -6.56
CA MET A 204 -6.20 -5.71 -6.45
C MET A 204 -5.47 -5.69 -7.80
N ILE A 205 -5.82 -6.58 -8.72
CA ILE A 205 -5.21 -6.63 -10.06
C ILE A 205 -5.84 -5.63 -11.02
N LEU A 206 -7.17 -5.51 -11.01
CA LEU A 206 -7.93 -4.75 -11.99
C LEU A 206 -7.99 -3.25 -11.67
N ILE A 207 -8.26 -2.87 -10.42
CA ILE A 207 -8.48 -1.46 -10.06
C ILE A 207 -7.25 -0.59 -10.38
N PRO A 208 -5.98 -0.99 -10.12
CA PRO A 208 -4.84 -0.17 -10.48
C PRO A 208 -4.70 -0.09 -12.00
N ARG A 209 -4.92 -1.18 -12.73
CA ARG A 209 -4.86 -1.20 -14.21
C ARG A 209 -5.91 -0.29 -14.85
N ILE A 210 -7.12 -0.28 -14.31
CA ILE A 210 -8.21 0.58 -14.74
C ILE A 210 -7.88 2.03 -14.41
N ALA A 211 -7.42 2.33 -13.20
CA ALA A 211 -7.02 3.67 -12.83
C ALA A 211 -5.87 4.19 -13.69
N ARG A 212 -4.90 3.35 -14.06
CA ARG A 212 -3.85 3.69 -15.04
C ARG A 212 -4.41 4.05 -16.41
N ARG A 213 -5.55 3.46 -16.80
CA ARG A 213 -6.23 3.76 -18.08
C ARG A 213 -6.89 5.14 -18.06
N PHE A 214 -7.45 5.57 -16.92
CA PHE A 214 -8.22 6.81 -16.79
C PHE A 214 -7.44 7.99 -16.22
N VAL A 215 -6.38 7.76 -15.46
CA VAL A 215 -5.51 8.78 -14.89
C VAL A 215 -4.26 8.91 -15.77
N PRO A 216 -4.13 9.98 -16.59
CA PRO A 216 -3.01 10.13 -17.54
C PRO A 216 -1.64 10.19 -16.86
N ALA A 217 -1.58 10.50 -15.57
CA ALA A 217 -0.36 10.55 -14.77
C ALA A 217 0.27 9.19 -14.46
N LEU A 218 -0.41 8.07 -14.81
CA LEU A 218 0.07 6.70 -14.59
C LEU A 218 0.23 5.87 -15.88
N ARG A 219 0.19 6.50 -17.06
CA ARG A 219 0.39 5.80 -18.33
C ARG A 219 1.89 5.72 -18.65
N ASP A 220 2.44 4.51 -18.64
CA ASP A 220 3.59 4.18 -19.47
C ASP A 220 3.13 4.22 -20.92
N ARG A 221 3.59 5.22 -21.68
CA ARG A 221 3.33 5.27 -23.12
C ARG A 221 4.37 4.36 -23.81
N GLU A 222 3.97 3.12 -24.07
CA GLU A 222 4.52 2.36 -25.19
C GLU A 222 3.96 3.00 -26.49
N SER A 223 4.79 3.80 -27.15
CA SER A 223 4.85 4.02 -28.60
C SER A 223 6.08 4.86 -28.93
#